data_AF-A0A945G2B4-F1
#
_entry.id   AF-A0A945G2B4-F1
#
_cell.length_a   1.000
_cell.length_b   1.000
_cell.length_c   1.000
_cell.angle_alpha   90.00
_cell.angle_beta   90.00
_cell.angle_gamma   90.00
#
_symmetry.space_group_name_H-M   'P 1'
#
loop_
_entity.id
_entity.type
_entity.pdbx_description
1 polymer ?
#
loop_
_entity_poly.entity_id
_entity_poly.type
_entity_poly.pdbx_seq_one_letter_code
_entity_poly.pdbx_strand_id
1 'polypeptide(L)'
;MFARGLLVFLISIFPLAYGEDLRSIKPERVGMSSERLAIIKPHMQRYVDEGKVAGIQTIIARNGKIVHFEQVGTLDLDTGSEMKHDSLFRIASMTKPVATTAAMILFEEGKLLLDDPV
;
A
#
# COMPACT_ATOMS: atom_id res chain seq x y z
N MET A 1 39.93 -40.11 20.55
CA MET A 1 40.98 -39.51 19.71
C MET A 1 40.64 -39.85 18.26
N PHE A 2 40.02 -39.03 17.40
CA PHE A 2 39.67 -37.61 17.34
C PHE A 2 38.29 -37.48 16.66
N ALA A 3 37.44 -36.57 17.15
CA ALA A 3 36.21 -36.17 16.45
C ALA A 3 36.52 -35.09 15.42
N ARG A 4 36.22 -35.33 14.14
CA ARG A 4 36.21 -34.31 13.09
C ARG A 4 34.76 -33.88 12.88
N GLY A 5 34.37 -32.79 13.53
CA GLY A 5 33.07 -32.14 13.32
C GLY A 5 33.05 -31.41 11.98
N LEU A 6 32.11 -31.79 11.11
CA LEU A 6 31.82 -31.12 9.85
C LEU A 6 30.96 -29.89 10.14
N LEU A 7 31.52 -28.69 10.00
CA LEU A 7 30.79 -27.43 10.14
C LEU A 7 30.04 -27.16 8.82
N VAL A 8 28.72 -27.33 8.83
CA VAL A 8 27.85 -26.97 7.69
C VAL A 8 27.40 -25.51 7.87
N PHE A 9 27.90 -24.62 7.02
CA PHE A 9 27.38 -23.26 6.90
C PHE A 9 26.08 -23.31 6.10
N LEU A 10 24.95 -23.18 6.79
CA LEU A 10 23.63 -23.05 6.17
C LEU A 10 23.47 -21.58 5.74
N ILE A 11 23.80 -21.28 4.49
CA ILE A 11 23.50 -19.99 3.88
C ILE A 11 21.99 -19.97 3.61
N SER A 12 21.21 -19.43 4.55
CA SER A 12 19.82 -19.08 4.28
C SER A 12 19.80 -17.93 3.27
N ILE A 13 19.50 -18.26 2.02
CA ILE A 13 19.09 -17.27 1.02
C ILE A 13 17.73 -16.76 1.47
N PHE A 14 17.70 -15.69 2.28
CA PHE A 14 16.52 -14.87 2.38
C PHE A 14 16.31 -14.25 0.99
N PRO A 15 15.21 -14.56 0.28
CA PRO A 15 14.88 -13.76 -0.88
C PRO A 15 14.66 -12.34 -0.34
N LEU A 16 15.55 -11.41 -0.70
CA LEU A 16 15.18 -10.00 -0.65
C LEU A 16 13.92 -9.90 -1.51
N ALA A 17 12.77 -9.77 -0.87
CA ALA A 17 11.58 -9.28 -1.52
C ALA A 17 11.90 -7.84 -1.92
N TYR A 18 12.50 -7.66 -3.09
CA TYR A 18 12.56 -6.37 -3.74
C TYR A 18 11.11 -5.94 -3.92
N GLY A 19 10.77 -4.75 -3.41
CA GLY A 19 9.51 -4.12 -3.75
C GLY A 19 9.46 -4.01 -5.27
N GLU A 20 8.65 -4.83 -5.92
CA GLU A 20 8.40 -4.66 -7.34
C GLU A 20 7.75 -3.29 -7.52
N ASP A 21 8.35 -2.46 -8.37
CA ASP A 21 7.69 -1.26 -8.87
C ASP A 21 6.31 -1.66 -9.42
N LEU A 22 5.27 -1.07 -8.83
CA LEU A 22 3.89 -1.43 -9.11
C LEU A 22 3.49 -0.87 -10.48
N ARG A 23 3.90 -1.56 -11.54
CA ARG A 23 3.59 -1.16 -12.92
C ARG A 23 2.07 -1.16 -13.14
N SER A 24 1.59 -0.11 -13.81
CA SER A 24 0.23 -0.07 -14.33
C SER A 24 0.08 -1.04 -15.50
N ILE A 25 -0.93 -1.90 -15.45
CA ILE A 25 -1.24 -2.88 -16.50
C ILE A 25 -2.74 -2.92 -16.77
N LYS A 26 -3.11 -3.56 -17.89
CA LYS A 26 -4.52 -3.83 -18.20
C LYS A 26 -5.16 -4.73 -17.12
N PRO A 27 -6.33 -4.38 -16.57
CA PRO A 27 -7.07 -5.17 -15.58
C PRO A 27 -7.21 -6.66 -15.93
N GLU A 28 -7.43 -6.99 -17.20
CA GLU A 28 -7.68 -8.36 -17.66
C GLU A 28 -6.47 -9.28 -17.41
N ARG A 29 -5.26 -8.71 -17.35
CA ARG A 29 -4.02 -9.46 -17.09
C ARG A 29 -3.96 -10.06 -15.68
N VAL A 30 -4.77 -9.56 -14.76
CA VAL A 30 -4.90 -10.08 -13.38
C VAL A 30 -6.35 -10.51 -13.08
N GLY A 31 -7.12 -10.81 -14.12
CA GLY A 31 -8.49 -11.32 -13.98
C GLY A 31 -9.48 -10.29 -13.44
N MET A 32 -9.32 -9.02 -13.82
CA MET A 32 -10.27 -7.94 -13.54
C MET A 32 -10.83 -7.34 -14.83
N SER A 33 -12.02 -6.74 -14.78
CA SER A 33 -12.69 -6.16 -15.95
C SER A 33 -12.44 -4.65 -16.02
N SER A 34 -11.85 -4.16 -17.12
CA SER A 34 -11.69 -2.72 -17.37
C SER A 34 -13.03 -1.99 -17.40
N GLU A 35 -14.04 -2.59 -18.02
CA GLU A 35 -15.39 -2.03 -18.11
C GLU A 35 -16.00 -1.77 -16.72
N ARG A 36 -15.86 -2.72 -15.79
CA ARG A 36 -16.35 -2.55 -14.42
C ARG A 36 -15.54 -1.53 -13.63
N LEU A 37 -14.22 -1.50 -13.82
CA LEU A 37 -13.35 -0.52 -13.14
C LEU A 37 -13.61 0.91 -13.64
N ALA A 38 -14.01 1.10 -14.90
CA ALA A 38 -14.35 2.40 -15.47
C ALA A 38 -15.54 3.07 -14.78
N ILE A 39 -16.37 2.31 -14.04
CA ILE A 39 -17.51 2.86 -13.28
C ILE A 39 -17.05 3.66 -12.04
N ILE A 40 -15.84 3.39 -11.53
CA ILE A 40 -15.35 3.99 -10.28
C ILE A 40 -15.26 5.51 -10.40
N LYS A 41 -14.60 6.02 -11.46
CA LYS A 41 -14.36 7.45 -11.61
C LYS A 41 -15.65 8.28 -11.68
N PRO A 42 -16.66 7.95 -12.51
CA PRO A 42 -17.95 8.63 -12.49
C PRO A 42 -18.64 8.57 -11.12
N HIS A 43 -18.53 7.45 -10.41
CA HIS A 43 -19.12 7.33 -9.08
C HIS A 43 -18.44 8.23 -8.06
N MET A 44 -17.11 8.31 -8.07
CA MET A 44 -16.33 9.20 -7.21
C MET A 44 -16.54 10.67 -7.55
N GLN A 45 -16.63 11.00 -8.85
CA GLN A 45 -16.93 12.35 -9.33
C GLN A 45 -18.25 12.85 -8.75
N ARG A 46 -19.26 11.98 -8.64
CA ARG A 46 -20.55 12.35 -8.07
C ARG A 46 -20.45 12.85 -6.62
N TYR A 47 -19.52 12.34 -5.81
CA TYR A 47 -19.31 12.87 -4.45
C TYR A 47 -18.70 14.27 -4.44
N VAL A 48 -17.85 14.57 -5.42
CA VAL A 48 -17.29 15.91 -5.62
C VAL A 48 -18.37 16.87 -6.11
N ASP A 49 -19.17 16.44 -7.10
CA ASP A 49 -20.28 17.24 -7.66
C ASP A 49 -21.36 17.55 -6.60
N GLU A 50 -21.62 16.60 -5.70
CA GLU A 50 -22.53 16.76 -4.56
C GLU A 50 -21.91 17.59 -3.40
N GLY A 51 -20.66 18.06 -3.54
CA GLY A 51 -19.97 18.89 -2.55
C GLY A 51 -19.61 18.14 -1.25
N LYS A 52 -19.60 16.81 -1.27
CA LYS A 52 -19.32 15.99 -0.08
C LYS A 52 -17.83 15.95 0.29
N VAL A 53 -16.97 16.09 -0.71
CA VAL A 53 -15.50 16.10 -0.59
C VAL A 53 -14.91 17.01 -1.67
N ALA A 54 -13.71 17.55 -1.42
CA ALA A 54 -13.00 18.38 -2.40
C ALA A 54 -12.48 17.59 -3.61
N GLY A 55 -11.99 16.37 -3.32
CA GLY A 55 -11.45 15.47 -4.31
C GLY A 55 -11.24 14.07 -3.74
N ILE A 56 -11.13 13.09 -4.64
CA ILE A 56 -10.90 11.69 -4.32
C ILE A 56 -9.83 11.14 -5.26
N GLN A 57 -8.88 10.39 -4.71
CA GLN A 57 -7.96 9.56 -5.47
C GLN A 57 -8.21 8.09 -5.13
N THR A 58 -8.31 7.23 -6.15
CA THR A 58 -8.55 5.80 -5.99
C THR A 58 -7.45 5.01 -6.67
N ILE A 59 -6.93 4.00 -5.97
CA ILE A 59 -5.95 3.05 -6.48
C ILE A 59 -6.42 1.61 -6.21
N ILE A 60 -6.28 0.74 -7.21
CA ILE A 60 -6.52 -0.70 -7.07
C ILE A 60 -5.31 -1.44 -7.61
N ALA A 61 -4.76 -2.31 -6.78
CA ALA A 61 -3.67 -3.21 -7.13
C ALA A 61 -4.08 -4.67 -6.89
N ARG A 62 -3.69 -5.56 -7.81
CA ARG A 62 -3.89 -7.01 -7.69
C ARG A 62 -2.68 -7.73 -8.25
N ASN A 63 -2.23 -8.78 -7.56
CA ASN A 63 -1.04 -9.57 -7.91
C ASN A 63 0.21 -8.69 -8.14
N GLY A 64 0.41 -7.68 -7.28
CA GLY A 64 1.57 -6.78 -7.35
C GLY A 64 1.56 -5.83 -8.57
N LYS A 65 0.39 -5.57 -9.17
CA LYS A 65 0.25 -4.69 -10.34
C LYS A 65 -0.91 -3.71 -10.13
N ILE A 66 -0.72 -2.46 -10.50
CA ILE A 66 -1.79 -1.45 -10.50
C ILE A 66 -2.67 -1.68 -11.72
N VAL A 67 -3.98 -1.66 -11.52
CA VAL A 67 -4.97 -1.85 -12.60
C VAL A 67 -5.97 -0.71 -12.70
N HIS A 68 -6.00 0.17 -11.71
CA HIS A 68 -6.76 1.41 -11.71
C HIS A 68 -6.05 2.40 -10.81
N PHE A 69 -5.81 3.62 -11.31
CA PHE A 69 -5.26 4.73 -10.55
C PHE A 69 -5.79 6.02 -11.14
N GLU A 70 -6.80 6.61 -10.52
CA GLU A 70 -7.48 7.81 -11.03
C GLU A 70 -7.82 8.78 -9.89
N GLN A 71 -8.04 10.04 -10.25
CA GLN A 71 -8.41 11.10 -9.34
C GLN A 71 -9.49 12.02 -9.94
N VAL A 72 -10.29 12.63 -9.07
CA VAL A 72 -11.39 13.56 -9.39
C VAL A 72 -11.43 14.72 -8.38
N GLY A 73 -11.81 15.92 -8.82
CA GLY A 73 -11.86 17.11 -7.96
C GLY A 73 -10.49 17.76 -7.73
N THR A 74 -10.36 18.51 -6.65
CA THR A 74 -9.15 19.29 -6.30
C THR A 74 -8.52 18.78 -5.00
N LEU A 75 -7.24 19.13 -4.78
CA LEU A 75 -6.54 18.82 -3.53
C LEU A 75 -6.97 19.76 -2.40
N ASP A 76 -7.26 21.00 -2.74
CA ASP A 76 -7.54 22.09 -1.81
C ASP A 76 -8.58 23.02 -2.44
N LEU A 77 -9.63 23.34 -1.67
CA LEU A 77 -10.76 24.16 -2.14
C LEU A 77 -10.45 25.65 -2.16
N ASP A 78 -9.61 26.12 -1.24
CA ASP A 78 -9.31 27.54 -1.09
C ASP A 78 -8.38 28.03 -2.21
N THR A 79 -7.42 27.19 -2.57
CA THR A 79 -6.41 27.46 -3.59
C THR A 79 -6.80 26.90 -4.97
N GLY A 80 -7.75 25.97 -5.03
CA GLY A 80 -8.07 25.23 -6.25
C GLY A 80 -6.93 24.35 -6.76
N SER A 81 -5.98 23.99 -5.89
CA SER A 81 -4.79 23.23 -6.28
C SER A 81 -5.15 21.89 -6.91
N GLU A 82 -4.49 21.56 -8.02
CA GLU A 82 -4.68 20.30 -8.74
C GLU A 82 -4.27 19.11 -7.86
N MET A 83 -5.10 18.06 -7.86
CA MET A 83 -4.74 16.78 -7.25
C MET A 83 -3.94 15.91 -8.23
N LYS A 84 -2.73 15.54 -7.82
CA LYS A 84 -1.78 14.70 -8.56
C LYS A 84 -1.69 13.32 -7.94
N HIS A 85 -1.11 12.37 -8.67
CA HIS A 85 -0.89 11.00 -8.18
C HIS A 85 0.03 10.91 -6.96
N ASP A 86 0.87 11.93 -6.74
CA ASP A 86 1.81 12.05 -5.63
C ASP A 86 1.39 13.11 -4.59
N SER A 87 0.15 13.59 -4.65
CA SER A 87 -0.38 14.52 -3.66
C SER A 87 -0.34 13.93 -2.25
N LEU A 88 0.00 14.77 -1.27
CA LEU A 88 0.08 14.37 0.13
C LEU A 88 -1.28 14.47 0.82
N PHE A 89 -1.63 13.43 1.57
CA PHE A 89 -2.86 13.38 2.35
C PHE A 89 -2.55 13.16 3.83
N ARG A 90 -3.34 13.79 4.70
CA ARG A 90 -3.34 13.46 6.13
C ARG A 90 -4.12 12.16 6.34
N ILE A 91 -3.42 11.05 6.48
CA ILE A 91 -4.04 9.71 6.57
C ILE A 91 -4.61 9.35 7.95
N ALA A 92 -4.42 10.22 8.96
CA ALA A 92 -4.94 10.07 10.33
C ALA A 92 -4.71 8.66 10.90
N SER A 93 -5.77 7.96 11.32
CA SER A 93 -5.66 6.62 11.92
C SER A 93 -5.09 5.54 11.01
N MET A 94 -4.98 5.77 9.69
CA MET A 94 -4.29 4.86 8.78
C MET A 94 -2.77 4.79 9.04
N THR A 95 -2.22 5.58 9.98
CA THR A 95 -0.87 5.38 10.51
C THR A 95 -0.73 4.14 11.39
N LYS A 96 -1.82 3.61 11.95
CA LYS A 96 -1.78 2.47 12.89
C LYS A 96 -1.11 1.23 12.31
N PRO A 97 -1.40 0.77 11.07
CA PRO A 97 -0.67 -0.36 10.49
C PRO A 97 0.83 -0.13 10.43
N VAL A 98 1.30 1.10 10.11
CA VAL A 98 2.74 1.42 10.09
C VAL A 98 3.35 1.30 11.48
N ALA A 99 2.73 1.92 12.48
CA ALA A 99 3.19 1.85 13.87
C ALA A 99 3.15 0.41 14.41
N THR A 100 2.12 -0.35 14.05
CA THR A 100 1.97 -1.76 14.45
C THR A 100 3.04 -2.62 13.80
N THR A 101 3.33 -2.45 12.50
CA THR A 101 4.45 -3.14 11.84
C THR A 101 5.77 -2.83 12.54
N ALA A 102 6.03 -1.57 12.91
CA ALA A 102 7.23 -1.21 13.66
C ALA A 102 7.29 -1.93 15.04
N ALA A 103 6.17 -2.00 15.76
CA ALA A 103 6.09 -2.76 17.01
C ALA A 103 6.31 -4.26 16.80
N MET A 104 5.75 -4.85 15.73
CA MET A 104 5.92 -6.26 15.40
C MET A 104 7.35 -6.60 14.99
N ILE A 105 8.08 -5.68 14.36
CA ILE A 105 9.53 -5.85 14.11
C ILE A 105 10.29 -5.97 15.45
N LEU A 106 9.97 -5.13 16.43
CA LEU A 106 10.57 -5.23 17.78
C LEU A 106 10.20 -6.55 18.47
N PHE A 107 8.98 -7.02 18.26
CA PHE A 107 8.53 -8.32 18.76
C PHE A 107 9.31 -9.49 18.14
N GLU A 108 9.48 -9.51 16.83
CA GLU A 108 10.28 -10.53 16.14
C GLU A 108 11.75 -10.51 16.57
N GLU A 109 12.29 -9.33 16.92
CA GLU A 109 13.63 -9.16 17.47
C GLU A 109 13.74 -9.50 18.97
N GLY A 110 12.64 -9.87 19.63
CA GLY A 110 12.60 -10.17 21.07
C GLY A 110 12.83 -8.96 21.97
N LYS A 111 12.65 -7.73 21.47
CA LYS A 111 12.85 -6.47 22.20
C LYS A 111 11.58 -5.93 22.87
N LEU A 112 10.43 -6.50 22.51
CA LEU A 112 9.10 -6.20 23.04
C LEU A 112 8.32 -7.52 23.03
N LEU A 113 7.62 -7.87 24.11
CA LEU A 113 6.67 -8.98 24.11
C LEU A 113 5.24 -8.44 24.13
N LEU A 114 4.30 -9.17 23.51
CA LEU A 114 2.90 -8.73 23.42
C LEU A 114 2.18 -8.74 24.77
N ASP A 115 2.71 -9.48 25.75
CA ASP A 115 2.22 -9.62 27.12
C ASP A 115 3.07 -8.83 28.14
N ASP A 116 4.03 -8.03 27.68
CA ASP A 116 4.73 -7.09 28.56
C ASP A 116 3.74 -6.08 29.17
N PRO A 117 3.92 -5.70 30.45
CA PRO A 117 3.15 -4.61 31.03
C PRO A 117 3.47 -3.30 30.29
N VAL A 118 2.43 -2.48 30.08
CA VAL A 118 2.54 -1.15 29.45
C VAL A 118 3.12 -0.12 30.41
#